data_AF-A0AA42XN62-F1
#
_entry.id   AF-A0AA42XN62-F1
#
_cell.length_a   1.000
_cell.length_b   1.000
_cell.length_c   1.000
_cell.angle_alpha   90.00
_cell.angle_beta   90.00
_cell.angle_gamma   90.00
#
_symmetry.space_group_name_H-M   'P 1'
#
loop_
_entity.id
_entity.type
_entity.pdbx_description
1 polymer ?
#
loop_
_entity_poly.entity_id
_entity_poly.type
_entity_poly.pdbx_seq_one_letter_code
_entity_poly.pdbx_strand_id
1 'polypeptide(L)'
;MSRFYFSMTRGAKDFMDAFTQRLAEAHHEATQKFVSGKNVHHLRHGAGWRLWSASERSDDDSFKVHSTEIQTSLDDIADHNVESLVSAMRRAAEDMEAQLAGSVYGLLSETCESSGNVVSASSQASLAETFYETIDKIEFGADRFGNVQLPALHTGKEVAIKMIHALESASDDFRKKFEELKERKIQAALQREIERKARFVSYGGE
;
A
#
# COMPACT_ATOMS: atom_id res chain seq x y z
N MET A 1 -18.74 -2.42 37.19
CA MET A 1 -17.51 -2.39 38.00
C MET A 1 -16.31 -2.39 37.06
N SER A 2 -15.67 -1.24 36.90
CA SER A 2 -14.47 -1.09 36.07
C SER A 2 -13.27 -1.62 36.86
N ARG A 3 -12.81 -2.85 36.57
CA ARG A 3 -11.59 -3.41 37.18
C ARG A 3 -10.37 -2.88 36.40
N PHE A 4 -9.99 -1.64 36.66
CA PHE A 4 -8.63 -1.19 36.38
C PHE A 4 -7.72 -1.73 37.50
N TYR A 5 -6.77 -2.59 37.14
CA TYR A 5 -5.85 -3.25 38.06
C TYR A 5 -4.67 -2.37 38.50
N PHE A 6 -4.58 -1.13 38.00
CA PHE A 6 -3.51 -0.19 38.31
C PHE A 6 -3.93 0.80 39.40
N SER A 7 -3.10 0.92 40.44
CA SER A 7 -3.27 1.91 41.52
C SER A 7 -3.10 3.36 41.02
N MET A 8 -2.37 3.56 39.91
CA MET A 8 -2.18 4.85 39.25
C MET A 8 -3.03 4.96 37.97
N THR A 9 -4.34 5.16 38.14
CA THR A 9 -5.30 5.24 37.01
C THR A 9 -4.97 6.34 36.00
N ARG A 10 -4.52 7.52 36.46
CA ARG A 10 -4.11 8.61 35.57
C ARG A 10 -2.84 8.25 34.79
N GLY A 11 -1.82 7.74 35.46
CA GLY A 11 -0.57 7.35 34.81
C GLY A 11 -0.75 6.24 33.78
N ALA A 12 -1.59 5.24 34.11
CA ALA A 12 -1.94 4.18 33.17
C ALA A 12 -2.66 4.72 31.93
N LYS A 13 -3.60 5.66 32.11
CA LYS A 13 -4.28 6.31 31.00
C LYS A 13 -3.31 7.11 30.13
N ASP A 14 -2.50 7.99 30.73
CA ASP A 14 -1.56 8.84 30.02
C ASP A 14 -0.53 7.99 29.23
N PHE A 15 -0.09 6.86 29.82
CA PHE A 15 0.75 5.88 29.13
C PHE A 15 0.04 5.25 27.93
N MET A 16 -1.18 4.73 28.11
CA MET A 16 -1.92 4.09 27.02
C MET A 16 -2.24 5.06 25.88
N ASP A 17 -2.62 6.31 26.20
CA ASP A 17 -2.88 7.34 25.20
C ASP A 17 -1.60 7.64 24.39
N ALA A 18 -0.46 7.82 25.05
CA ALA A 18 0.83 8.03 24.38
C ALA A 18 1.27 6.81 23.55
N PHE A 19 1.08 5.60 24.09
CA PHE A 19 1.38 4.34 23.42
C PHE A 19 0.57 4.18 22.12
N THR A 20 -0.75 4.37 22.20
CA THR A 20 -1.65 4.29 21.04
C THR A 20 -1.33 5.36 20.01
N GLN A 21 -1.00 6.59 20.43
CA GLN A 21 -0.59 7.64 19.51
C GLN A 21 0.68 7.24 18.73
N ARG A 22 1.70 6.72 19.43
CA ARG A 22 2.94 6.26 18.79
C ARG A 22 2.73 5.10 17.84
N LEU A 23 1.88 4.14 18.21
CA LEU A 23 1.53 3.03 17.33
C LEU A 23 0.77 3.52 16.09
N ALA A 24 -0.12 4.50 16.24
CA ALA A 24 -0.84 5.11 15.13
C ALA A 24 0.10 5.85 14.16
N GLU A 25 1.09 6.56 14.67
CA GLU A 25 2.14 7.20 13.87
C GLU A 25 2.94 6.15 13.07
N ALA A 26 3.41 5.09 13.72
CA ALA A 26 4.13 4.00 13.06
C ALA A 26 3.28 3.29 11.98
N HIS A 27 2.01 3.03 12.27
CA HIS A 27 1.08 2.47 11.30
C HIS A 27 0.83 3.40 10.11
N HIS A 28 0.74 4.72 10.35
CA HIS A 28 0.60 5.70 9.29
C HIS A 28 1.82 5.71 8.37
N GLU A 29 3.03 5.71 8.93
CA GLU A 29 4.28 5.62 8.16
C GLU A 29 4.37 4.32 7.35
N ALA A 30 4.00 3.19 7.95
CA ALA A 30 3.95 1.90 7.25
C ALA A 30 2.95 1.92 6.09
N THR A 31 1.76 2.49 6.29
CA THR A 31 0.72 2.61 5.26
C THR A 31 1.20 3.44 4.07
N GLN A 32 1.93 4.53 4.34
CA GLN A 32 2.45 5.42 3.31
C GLN A 32 3.44 4.76 2.34
N LYS A 33 4.04 3.62 2.71
CA LYS A 33 4.90 2.82 1.83
C LYS A 33 4.13 2.17 0.67
N PHE A 34 2.84 1.93 0.85
CA PHE A 34 2.00 1.21 -0.12
C PHE A 34 0.97 2.12 -0.79
N VAL A 35 0.40 3.08 -0.04
CA VAL A 35 -0.66 3.97 -0.53
C VAL A 35 -0.34 5.40 -0.14
N SER A 36 -0.52 6.35 -1.07
CA SER A 36 -0.36 7.77 -0.74
C SER A 36 -1.30 8.16 0.39
N GLY A 37 -0.80 8.86 1.41
CA GLY A 37 -1.62 9.35 2.52
C GLY A 37 -2.79 10.26 2.09
N LYS A 38 -2.72 10.85 0.89
CA LYS A 38 -3.82 11.63 0.30
C LYS A 38 -5.03 10.79 -0.12
N ASN A 39 -4.81 9.48 -0.32
CA ASN A 39 -5.83 8.51 -0.72
C ASN A 39 -6.29 7.65 0.48
N VAL A 40 -5.88 8.01 1.70
CA VAL A 40 -6.30 7.32 2.92
C VAL A 40 -7.41 8.12 3.59
N HIS A 41 -8.57 7.49 3.76
CA HIS A 41 -9.68 8.06 4.50
C HIS A 41 -9.78 7.41 5.88
N HIS A 42 -9.62 8.21 6.93
CA HIS A 42 -9.85 7.76 8.29
C HIS A 42 -11.30 8.03 8.67
N LEU A 43 -12.01 6.97 9.00
CA LEU A 43 -13.42 7.05 9.29
C LEU A 43 -13.68 6.41 10.64
N ARG A 44 -14.32 7.16 11.54
CA ARG A 44 -14.65 6.69 12.88
C ARG A 44 -16.08 6.13 12.85
N HIS A 45 -16.22 4.81 12.85
CA HIS A 45 -17.52 4.14 12.89
C HIS A 45 -17.47 2.88 13.78
N GLY A 46 -18.65 2.31 14.09
CA GLY A 46 -18.78 1.01 14.77
C GLY A 46 -18.35 -0.16 13.88
N ALA A 47 -18.75 -1.39 14.17
CA ALA A 47 -18.23 -2.58 13.46
C ALA A 47 -18.56 -2.75 11.96
N GLY A 48 -19.18 -1.76 11.27
CA GLY A 48 -19.53 -1.92 9.86
C GLY A 48 -19.85 -0.62 9.10
N TRP A 49 -19.86 -0.73 7.77
CA TRP A 49 -20.33 0.29 6.82
C TRP A 49 -21.61 -0.18 6.14
N ARG A 50 -22.46 0.77 5.74
CA ARG A 50 -23.49 0.56 4.72
C ARG A 50 -23.32 1.65 3.67
N LEU A 51 -22.60 1.34 2.59
CA LEU A 51 -22.57 2.20 1.41
C LEU A 51 -23.86 1.95 0.63
N TRP A 52 -24.77 2.92 0.61
CA TRP A 52 -26.14 2.75 0.15
C TRP A 52 -26.33 2.90 -1.37
N SER A 53 -25.33 2.58 -2.21
CA SER A 53 -25.40 2.94 -3.64
C SER A 53 -24.94 1.90 -4.67
N ALA A 54 -24.71 0.64 -4.31
CA ALA A 54 -24.48 -0.41 -5.31
C ALA A 54 -25.78 -1.17 -5.56
N SER A 55 -26.32 -1.11 -6.78
CA SER A 55 -27.51 -1.86 -7.22
C SER A 55 -27.33 -3.38 -7.20
N GLU A 56 -26.10 -3.86 -6.98
CA GLU A 56 -25.77 -5.25 -6.81
C GLU A 56 -24.89 -5.39 -5.58
N ARG A 57 -25.39 -6.17 -4.62
CA ARG A 57 -24.68 -6.51 -3.39
C ARG A 57 -23.55 -7.46 -3.78
N SER A 58 -22.30 -7.02 -3.64
CA SER A 58 -21.17 -7.92 -3.51
C SER A 58 -21.31 -8.60 -2.13
N ASP A 59 -21.44 -9.92 -2.10
CA ASP A 59 -21.54 -10.67 -0.84
C ASP A 59 -20.23 -10.69 -0.02
N ASP A 60 -19.19 -10.00 -0.49
CA ASP A 60 -17.83 -9.99 0.11
C ASP A 60 -17.40 -8.63 0.69
N ASP A 61 -18.34 -7.73 0.97
CA ASP A 61 -18.08 -6.38 1.54
C ASP A 61 -17.74 -6.40 3.06
N SER A 62 -17.07 -7.44 3.55
CA SER A 62 -16.67 -7.54 4.97
C SER A 62 -15.30 -6.89 5.23
N PHE A 63 -15.13 -6.29 6.41
CA PHE A 63 -13.84 -5.71 6.80
C PHE A 63 -12.81 -6.82 7.01
N LYS A 64 -11.64 -6.70 6.35
CA LYS A 64 -10.46 -7.47 6.75
C LYS A 64 -9.94 -6.90 8.07
N VAL A 65 -10.02 -7.69 9.12
CA VAL A 65 -9.55 -7.31 10.46
C VAL A 65 -8.07 -7.63 10.57
N HIS A 66 -7.26 -6.62 10.84
CA HIS A 66 -5.88 -6.80 11.29
C HIS A 66 -5.83 -6.73 12.81
N SER A 67 -5.10 -7.64 13.43
CA SER A 67 -4.96 -7.72 14.87
C SER A 67 -3.54 -8.09 15.23
N THR A 68 -3.02 -7.42 16.25
CA THR A 68 -1.68 -7.66 16.76
C THR A 68 -1.73 -7.78 18.27
N GLU A 69 -1.08 -8.81 18.79
CA GLU A 69 -1.00 -9.05 20.23
C GLU A 69 0.36 -8.58 20.74
N ILE A 70 0.34 -7.86 21.87
CA ILE A 70 1.54 -7.40 22.55
C ILE A 70 1.62 -8.11 23.89
N GLN A 71 2.72 -8.82 24.10
CA GLN A 71 2.98 -9.56 25.33
C GLN A 71 4.25 -9.02 26.01
N THR A 72 4.18 -8.89 27.33
CA THR A 72 5.31 -8.53 28.20
C THR A 72 5.41 -9.58 29.29
N SER A 73 6.62 -10.07 29.57
CA SER A 73 6.82 -11.07 30.61
C SER A 73 6.71 -10.46 32.01
N LEU A 74 6.35 -11.28 33.00
CA LEU A 74 6.32 -10.81 34.39
C LEU A 74 7.73 -10.46 34.90
N ASP A 75 8.76 -11.16 34.42
CA ASP A 75 10.15 -10.92 34.77
C ASP A 75 10.61 -9.53 34.27
N ASP A 76 10.27 -9.16 33.03
CA ASP A 76 10.55 -7.83 32.49
C ASP A 76 9.89 -6.72 33.33
N ILE A 77 8.70 -6.98 33.89
CA ILE A 77 8.01 -6.05 34.78
C ILE A 77 8.74 -5.96 36.13
N ALA A 78 9.14 -7.09 36.70
CA ALA A 78 9.86 -7.15 37.97
C ALA A 78 11.23 -6.45 37.88
N ASP A 79 11.92 -6.60 36.76
CA ASP A 79 13.24 -6.00 36.49
C ASP A 79 13.14 -4.55 36.00
N HIS A 80 11.93 -3.98 35.92
CA HIS A 80 11.68 -2.62 35.42
C HIS A 80 12.26 -2.39 34.02
N ASN A 81 12.24 -3.42 33.17
CA ASN A 81 12.81 -3.39 31.83
C ASN A 81 11.89 -2.63 30.86
N VAL A 82 12.12 -1.32 30.74
CA VAL A 82 11.36 -0.45 29.81
C VAL A 82 11.70 -0.77 28.34
N GLU A 83 12.85 -1.37 28.04
CA GLU A 83 13.24 -1.74 26.66
C GLU A 83 12.32 -2.84 26.10
N SER A 84 11.77 -3.70 26.96
CA SER A 84 10.78 -4.71 26.57
C SER A 84 9.55 -4.07 25.93
N LEU A 85 9.09 -2.92 26.45
CA LEU A 85 7.94 -2.17 25.93
C LEU A 85 8.24 -1.55 24.57
N VAL A 86 9.44 -0.99 24.39
CA VAL A 86 9.87 -0.44 23.10
C VAL A 86 9.96 -1.54 22.04
N SER A 87 10.51 -2.69 22.42
CA SER A 87 10.59 -3.87 21.55
C SER A 87 9.20 -4.39 21.18
N ALA A 88 8.28 -4.42 22.13
CA ALA A 88 6.87 -4.77 21.94
C ALA A 88 6.18 -3.83 20.95
N MET A 89 6.36 -2.51 21.09
CA MET A 89 5.81 -1.52 20.15
C MET A 89 6.33 -1.73 18.73
N ARG A 90 7.64 -1.97 18.60
CA ARG A 90 8.26 -2.19 17.30
C ARG A 90 7.71 -3.44 16.63
N ARG A 91 7.63 -4.57 17.34
CA ARG A 91 7.00 -5.80 16.84
C ARG A 91 5.57 -5.55 16.42
N ALA A 92 4.83 -4.79 17.23
CA ALA A 92 3.45 -4.49 16.92
C ALA A 92 3.30 -3.74 15.59
N ALA A 93 4.14 -2.73 15.37
CA ALA A 93 4.18 -1.99 14.12
C ALA A 93 4.61 -2.86 12.93
N GLU A 94 5.62 -3.72 13.10
CA GLU A 94 6.09 -4.67 12.07
C GLU A 94 4.98 -5.66 11.67
N ASP A 95 4.26 -6.22 12.64
CA ASP A 95 3.14 -7.14 12.40
C ASP A 95 1.97 -6.45 11.69
N MET A 96 1.64 -5.21 12.09
CA MET A 96 0.61 -4.43 11.42
C MET A 96 1.00 -4.09 9.97
N GLU A 97 2.27 -3.72 9.74
CA GLU A 97 2.80 -3.49 8.39
C GLU A 97 2.71 -4.76 7.53
N ALA A 98 3.11 -5.91 8.07
CA ALA A 98 3.06 -7.18 7.35
C ALA A 98 1.62 -7.59 6.99
N GLN A 99 0.67 -7.42 7.91
CA GLN A 99 -0.75 -7.70 7.66
C GLN A 99 -1.35 -6.78 6.60
N LEU A 100 -1.01 -5.48 6.65
CA LEU A 100 -1.44 -4.52 5.64
C LEU A 100 -0.86 -4.86 4.28
N ALA A 101 0.45 -5.11 4.19
CA ALA A 101 1.12 -5.50 2.96
C ALA A 101 0.48 -6.75 2.35
N GLY A 102 0.28 -7.80 3.16
CA GLY A 102 -0.36 -9.04 2.73
C GLY A 102 -1.77 -8.81 2.19
N SER A 103 -2.54 -7.93 2.82
CA SER A 103 -3.91 -7.61 2.39
C SER A 103 -3.95 -6.79 1.10
N VAL A 104 -3.07 -5.79 0.96
CA VAL A 104 -2.97 -4.96 -0.24
C VAL A 104 -2.53 -5.81 -1.44
N TYR A 105 -1.44 -6.59 -1.30
CA TYR A 105 -0.96 -7.43 -2.39
C TYR A 105 -1.91 -8.59 -2.70
N GLY A 106 -2.56 -9.17 -1.70
CA GLY A 106 -3.58 -10.20 -1.91
C GLY A 106 -4.75 -9.68 -2.75
N LEU A 107 -5.30 -8.52 -2.40
CA LEU A 107 -6.37 -7.88 -3.16
C LEU A 107 -5.93 -7.50 -4.58
N LEU A 108 -4.71 -6.98 -4.75
CA LEU A 108 -4.15 -6.68 -6.05
C LEU A 108 -3.98 -7.95 -6.90
N SER A 109 -3.51 -9.06 -6.32
CA SER A 109 -3.37 -10.35 -7.02
C SER A 109 -4.74 -10.85 -7.48
N GLU A 110 -5.71 -10.92 -6.57
CA GLU A 110 -7.09 -11.35 -6.88
C GLU A 110 -7.70 -10.52 -8.01
N THR A 111 -7.56 -9.19 -7.95
CA THR A 111 -8.08 -8.27 -8.96
C THR A 111 -7.38 -8.41 -10.31
N CYS A 112 -6.05 -8.59 -10.31
CA CYS A 112 -5.28 -8.79 -11.53
C CYS A 112 -5.59 -10.14 -12.18
N GLU A 113 -5.75 -11.20 -11.38
CA GLU A 113 -6.15 -12.54 -11.85
C GLU A 113 -7.56 -12.51 -12.45
N SER A 114 -8.52 -11.87 -11.78
CA SER A 114 -9.91 -11.81 -12.27
C SER A 114 -10.05 -10.98 -13.55
N SER A 115 -9.23 -9.94 -13.72
CA SER A 115 -9.23 -9.10 -14.92
C SER A 115 -8.33 -9.63 -16.05
N GLY A 116 -7.56 -10.70 -15.81
CA GLY A 116 -6.56 -11.20 -16.75
C GLY A 116 -5.35 -10.27 -16.90
N ASN A 117 -5.19 -9.28 -16.01
CA ASN A 117 -4.06 -8.37 -15.97
C ASN A 117 -2.83 -9.00 -15.28
N VAL A 118 -2.48 -10.21 -15.70
CA VAL A 118 -1.33 -10.97 -15.20
C VAL A 118 -0.32 -11.14 -16.34
N VAL A 119 0.96 -11.07 -16.01
CA VAL A 119 2.07 -11.34 -16.92
C VAL A 119 2.84 -12.54 -16.39
N SER A 120 3.01 -13.56 -17.21
CA SER A 120 3.80 -14.74 -16.84
C SER A 120 5.23 -14.61 -17.32
N ALA A 121 6.19 -14.75 -16.40
CA ALA A 121 7.60 -14.78 -16.77
C ALA A 121 7.99 -16.04 -17.56
N SER A 122 7.24 -17.14 -17.43
CA SER A 122 7.54 -18.40 -18.13
C SER A 122 7.09 -18.41 -19.59
N SER A 123 6.15 -17.55 -19.97
CA SER A 123 5.68 -17.41 -21.35
C SER A 123 6.56 -16.48 -22.19
N GLN A 124 7.52 -15.79 -21.56
CA GLN A 124 8.36 -14.80 -22.21
C GLN A 124 9.78 -15.32 -22.47
N ALA A 125 10.37 -14.84 -23.56
CA ALA A 125 11.72 -15.24 -23.96
C ALA A 125 12.81 -14.73 -23.00
N SER A 126 12.56 -13.64 -22.28
CA SER A 126 13.50 -13.06 -21.31
C SER A 126 12.78 -12.26 -20.23
N LEU A 127 13.46 -12.03 -19.11
CA LEU A 127 12.96 -11.13 -18.05
C LEU A 127 12.75 -9.69 -18.53
N ALA A 128 13.54 -9.23 -19.51
CA ALA A 128 13.37 -7.91 -20.11
C ALA A 128 12.05 -7.81 -20.89
N GLU A 129 11.68 -8.84 -21.67
CA GLU A 129 10.37 -8.89 -22.36
C GLU A 129 9.21 -9.03 -21.36
N THR A 130 9.38 -9.78 -20.27
CA THR A 130 8.40 -9.81 -19.17
C THR A 130 8.16 -8.43 -18.58
N PHE A 131 9.23 -7.66 -18.36
CA PHE A 131 9.11 -6.29 -17.86
C PHE A 131 8.45 -5.37 -18.88
N TYR A 132 8.79 -5.50 -20.17
CA TYR A 132 8.14 -4.78 -21.25
C TYR A 132 6.62 -5.03 -21.26
N GLU A 133 6.19 -6.29 -21.23
CA GLU A 133 4.77 -6.64 -21.21
C GLU A 133 4.07 -6.09 -19.96
N THR A 134 4.75 -6.12 -18.81
CA THR A 134 4.23 -5.54 -17.56
C THR A 134 3.95 -4.05 -17.71
N ILE A 135 4.91 -3.29 -18.25
CA ILE A 135 4.74 -1.85 -18.49
C ILE A 135 3.68 -1.58 -19.57
N ASP A 136 3.56 -2.44 -20.59
CA ASP A 136 2.54 -2.30 -21.62
C ASP A 136 1.13 -2.58 -21.11
N LYS A 137 0.95 -3.40 -20.08
CA LYS A 137 -0.36 -3.59 -19.45
C LYS A 137 -0.72 -2.51 -18.42
N ILE A 138 0.28 -1.89 -17.79
CA ILE A 138 0.05 -0.85 -16.79
C ILE A 138 -0.35 0.47 -17.45
N GLU A 139 -1.33 1.14 -16.84
CA GLU A 139 -1.69 2.50 -17.18
C GLU A 139 -0.88 3.50 -16.34
N PHE A 140 -0.24 4.47 -17.00
CA PHE A 140 0.45 5.57 -16.29
C PHE A 140 -0.55 6.64 -15.87
N GLY A 141 -0.34 7.19 -14.68
CA GLY A 141 -1.08 8.34 -14.15
C GLY A 141 -0.26 9.62 -14.21
N ALA A 142 -0.93 10.76 -14.30
CA ALA A 142 -0.30 12.07 -14.14
C ALA A 142 -0.83 12.74 -12.86
N ASP A 143 0.05 13.47 -12.17
CA ASP A 143 -0.34 14.25 -11.00
C ASP A 143 -1.09 15.54 -11.40
N ARG A 144 -1.58 16.28 -10.40
CA ARG A 144 -2.30 17.54 -10.61
C ARG A 144 -1.49 18.60 -11.38
N PHE A 145 -0.17 18.54 -11.32
CA PHE A 145 0.76 19.45 -11.98
C PHE A 145 1.12 19.00 -13.40
N GLY A 146 0.67 17.82 -13.83
CA GLY A 146 0.96 17.26 -15.14
C GLY A 146 2.25 16.43 -15.18
N ASN A 147 2.81 16.04 -14.04
CA ASN A 147 3.95 15.14 -14.02
C ASN A 147 3.46 13.69 -14.10
N VAL A 148 3.91 12.94 -15.10
CA VAL A 148 3.60 11.52 -15.21
C VAL A 148 4.38 10.73 -14.16
N GLN A 149 3.68 9.91 -13.39
CA GLN A 149 4.25 9.02 -12.39
C GLN A 149 4.48 7.64 -13.01
N LEU A 150 5.72 7.17 -12.94
CA LEU A 150 6.08 5.82 -13.37
C LEU A 150 5.68 4.80 -12.28
N PRO A 151 5.27 3.58 -12.67
CA PRO A 151 4.94 2.54 -11.72
C PRO A 151 6.17 2.12 -10.91
N ALA A 152 5.95 1.81 -9.63
CA ALA A 152 6.94 1.19 -8.77
C ALA A 152 6.82 -0.35 -8.88
N LEU A 153 7.96 -1.04 -8.97
CA LEU A 153 8.01 -2.50 -8.94
C LEU A 153 8.40 -2.97 -7.53
N HIS A 154 7.51 -3.73 -6.88
CA HIS A 154 7.74 -4.28 -5.55
C HIS A 154 8.08 -5.76 -5.69
N THR A 155 9.31 -6.13 -5.32
CA THR A 155 9.79 -7.51 -5.46
C THR A 155 10.91 -7.83 -4.47
N GLY A 156 11.20 -9.11 -4.28
CA GLY A 156 12.32 -9.57 -3.45
C GLY A 156 13.67 -9.14 -4.04
N LYS A 157 14.66 -8.90 -3.17
CA LYS A 157 15.99 -8.39 -3.55
C LYS A 157 16.64 -9.19 -4.69
N GLU A 158 16.56 -10.51 -4.66
CA GLU A 158 17.15 -11.37 -5.69
C GLU A 158 16.51 -11.18 -7.07
N VAL A 159 15.18 -11.04 -7.11
CA VAL A 159 14.44 -10.81 -8.36
C VAL A 159 14.74 -9.41 -8.89
N ALA A 160 14.84 -8.41 -8.02
CA ALA A 160 15.21 -7.05 -8.40
C ALA A 160 16.59 -7.00 -9.09
N ILE A 161 17.60 -7.68 -8.50
CA ILE A 161 18.95 -7.74 -9.08
C ILE A 161 18.93 -8.41 -10.45
N LYS A 162 18.24 -9.55 -10.58
CA LYS A 162 18.11 -10.26 -11.86
C LYS A 162 17.40 -9.41 -12.92
N MET A 163 16.37 -8.66 -12.52
CA MET A 163 15.63 -7.77 -13.42
C MET A 163 16.49 -6.62 -13.92
N ILE A 164 17.20 -5.93 -13.01
CA ILE A 164 18.12 -4.84 -13.37
C ILE A 164 19.18 -5.34 -14.35
N HIS A 165 19.84 -6.46 -14.05
CA HIS A 165 20.84 -7.04 -14.94
C HIS A 165 20.27 -7.40 -16.32
N ALA A 166 19.05 -7.94 -16.38
CA ALA A 166 18.40 -8.28 -17.65
C ALA A 166 18.09 -7.04 -18.51
N LEU A 167 17.69 -5.94 -17.89
CA LEU A 167 17.44 -4.66 -18.57
C LEU A 167 18.75 -3.99 -19.03
N GLU A 168 19.78 -4.01 -18.19
CA GLU A 168 21.11 -3.48 -18.53
C GLU A 168 21.76 -4.26 -19.66
N SER A 169 21.58 -5.58 -19.70
CA SER A 169 22.12 -6.46 -20.74
C SER A 169 21.24 -6.55 -21.99
N ALA A 170 20.12 -5.82 -22.05
CA ALA A 170 19.22 -5.87 -23.19
C ALA A 170 19.85 -5.24 -24.45
N SER A 171 19.45 -5.76 -25.62
CA SER A 171 19.92 -5.24 -26.91
C SER A 171 19.47 -3.80 -27.16
N ASP A 172 20.20 -3.09 -28.03
CA ASP A 172 19.83 -1.71 -28.38
C ASP A 172 18.46 -1.63 -29.06
N ASP A 173 18.08 -2.65 -29.85
CA ASP A 173 16.74 -2.78 -30.43
C ASP A 173 15.65 -2.85 -29.35
N PHE A 174 15.87 -3.64 -28.29
CA PHE A 174 14.95 -3.71 -27.17
C PHE A 174 14.85 -2.36 -26.45
N ARG A 175 15.98 -1.71 -26.17
CA ARG A 175 16.01 -0.41 -25.50
C ARG A 175 15.22 0.64 -26.29
N LYS A 176 15.40 0.68 -27.61
CA LYS A 176 14.63 1.59 -28.48
C LYS A 176 13.13 1.31 -28.42
N LYS A 177 12.74 0.03 -28.56
CA LYS A 177 11.34 -0.40 -28.44
C LYS A 177 10.74 -0.03 -27.08
N PHE A 178 11.49 -0.20 -25.99
CA PHE A 178 11.06 0.13 -24.64
C PHE A 178 10.90 1.66 -24.43
N GLU A 179 11.81 2.47 -24.97
CA GLU A 179 11.69 3.92 -24.94
C GLU A 179 10.46 4.43 -25.72
N GLU A 180 10.17 3.84 -26.88
CA GLU A 180 8.96 4.13 -27.65
C GLU A 180 7.68 3.78 -26.87
N LEU A 181 7.68 2.63 -26.18
CA LEU A 181 6.57 2.25 -25.29
C LEU A 181 6.37 3.28 -24.18
N LYS A 182 7.46 3.67 -23.51
CA LYS A 182 7.44 4.62 -22.40
C LYS A 182 6.88 5.98 -22.85
N GLU A 183 7.35 6.50 -23.98
CA GLU A 183 6.88 7.78 -24.52
C GLU A 183 5.40 7.73 -24.87
N ARG A 184 4.95 6.67 -25.56
CA ARG A 184 3.52 6.46 -25.86
C ARG A 184 2.65 6.46 -24.60
N LYS A 185 3.11 5.79 -23.54
CA LYS A 185 2.39 5.70 -22.26
C LYS A 185 2.34 7.05 -21.53
N ILE A 186 3.43 7.83 -21.58
CA ILE A 186 3.49 9.18 -21.03
C ILE A 186 2.47 10.09 -21.72
N GLN A 187 2.46 10.11 -23.06
CA GLN A 187 1.51 10.94 -23.82
C GLN A 187 0.06 10.55 -23.54
N ALA A 188 -0.23 9.25 -23.47
CA ALA A 188 -1.56 8.77 -23.12
C ALA A 188 -2.01 9.22 -21.71
N ALA A 189 -1.09 9.23 -20.73
CA ALA A 189 -1.39 9.69 -19.37
C ALA A 189 -1.68 11.20 -19.32
N LEU A 190 -0.89 12.01 -20.03
CA LEU A 190 -1.12 13.45 -20.12
C LEU A 190 -2.46 13.77 -20.78
N GLN A 191 -2.78 13.09 -21.89
CA GLN A 191 -4.04 13.28 -22.60
C GLN A 191 -5.25 12.93 -21.70
N ARG A 192 -5.20 11.80 -20.99
CA ARG A 192 -6.24 11.43 -20.01
C ARG A 192 -6.38 12.46 -18.89
N GLU A 193 -5.29 13.04 -18.41
CA GLU A 193 -5.35 14.08 -17.38
C GLU A 193 -5.95 15.39 -17.89
N ILE A 194 -5.67 15.77 -19.15
CA ILE A 194 -6.33 16.91 -19.82
C ILE A 194 -7.84 16.66 -19.90
N GLU A 195 -8.24 15.47 -20.36
CA GLU A 195 -9.66 15.08 -20.45
C GLU A 195 -10.33 15.06 -19.07
N ARG A 196 -9.66 14.54 -18.05
CA ARG A 196 -10.15 14.56 -16.67
C ARG A 196 -10.36 16.00 -16.20
N LYS A 197 -9.39 16.89 -16.40
CA LYS A 197 -9.51 18.32 -16.02
C LYS A 197 -10.66 19.00 -16.76
N ALA A 198 -10.82 18.73 -18.07
CA ALA A 198 -11.90 19.31 -18.87
C ALA A 198 -13.30 18.97 -18.32
N ARG A 199 -13.49 17.77 -17.73
CA ARG A 199 -14.78 17.37 -17.09
C ARG A 199 -15.15 18.22 -15.87
N PHE A 200 -14.19 18.90 -15.24
CA PHE A 200 -14.40 19.69 -14.03
C PHE A 200 -14.40 21.21 -14.26
N VAL A 201 -14.12 21.68 -15.48
CA VAL A 201 -14.14 23.12 -15.81
C VAL A 201 -15.55 23.72 -15.65
N SER A 202 -16.62 22.93 -15.79
CA SER A 202 -18.00 23.40 -15.62
C SER A 202 -18.44 23.65 -14.17
N TYR A 203 -17.65 23.27 -13.16
CA TYR A 203 -18.03 23.39 -11.74
C TYR A 203 -17.47 24.62 -11.02
N GLY A 204 -16.70 25.47 -11.70
CA GLY A 204 -16.04 26.65 -11.12
C GLY A 204 -16.33 27.96 -11.85
N GLY A 205 -17.41 28.02 -12.63
CA GLY A 205 -17.83 29.20 -13.37
C GLY A 205 -19.02 29.91 -12.72
N GLU A 206 -18.86 30.40 -11.49
CA GLU A 206 -19.56 31.56 -10.90
C GLU A 206 -18.60 32.31 -9.96
#